data_AF-A0A350NL94-F1
#
_entry.id   AF-A0A350NL94-F1
#
_cell.length_a   1.000
_cell.length_b   1.000
_cell.length_c   1.000
_cell.angle_alpha   90.00
_cell.angle_beta   90.00
_cell.angle_gamma   90.00
#
_symmetry.space_group_name_H-M   'P 1'
#
loop_
_entity.id
_entity.type
_entity.pdbx_description
1 polymer ?
#
loop_
_entity_poly.entity_id
_entity_poly.type
_entity_poly.pdbx_seq_one_letter_code
_entity_poly.pdbx_strand_id
1 'polypeptide(L)' 'VQLGKPEKVDPHMISITHSAGVPESKFLYDKVAKIVPEANIVTTEAGAVISCHCGPGTIGILYIEKE' A
#
# COMPACT_ATOMS: atom_id res chain seq x y z
N VAL A 1 5.60 -8.55 -4.93
CA VAL A 1 4.50 -7.58 -4.87
C VAL A 1 4.09 -7.37 -6.30
N GLN A 2 2.89 -7.82 -6.62
CA GLN A 2 2.34 -7.73 -7.96
C GLN A 2 1.14 -6.81 -7.87
N LEU A 3 1.22 -5.65 -8.53
CA LEU A 3 0.06 -4.81 -8.78
C LEU A 3 -0.67 -5.43 -9.99
N GLY A 4 -2.01 -5.41 -9.98
CA GLY A 4 -2.79 -6.13 -10.99
C GLY A 4 -2.46 -5.69 -12.42
N LYS A 5 -2.51 -4.39 -12.68
CA LYS A 5 -2.16 -3.74 -13.96
C LYS A 5 -1.44 -2.42 -13.69
N PRO A 6 -0.10 -2.43 -13.52
CA PRO A 6 0.69 -1.24 -13.18
C PRO A 6 0.40 -0.02 -14.06
N GLU A 7 0.24 -0.23 -15.37
CA GLU A 7 -0.03 0.80 -16.36
C GLU A 7 -1.40 1.49 -16.18
N LYS A 8 -2.33 0.82 -15.51
CA LYS A 8 -3.65 1.36 -15.18
C LYS A 8 -3.69 2.04 -13.83
N VAL A 9 -2.63 2.02 -13.04
CA VAL A 9 -2.65 2.63 -11.71
C VAL A 9 -2.69 4.16 -11.83
N ASP A 10 -3.62 4.80 -11.11
CA ASP A 10 -3.61 6.24 -10.88
C ASP A 10 -2.48 6.64 -9.92
N PRO A 11 -1.48 7.43 -10.36
CA PRO A 11 -0.37 7.83 -9.51
C PRO A 11 -0.76 8.90 -8.47
N HIS A 12 -1.94 9.51 -8.53
CA HIS A 12 -2.34 10.55 -7.59
C HIS A 12 -2.39 10.08 -6.14
N MET A 13 -2.73 8.80 -5.90
CA MET A 13 -2.77 8.23 -4.57
C MET A 13 -2.65 6.70 -4.59
N ILE A 14 -1.61 6.19 -3.94
CA ILE A 14 -1.51 4.79 -3.53
C ILE A 14 -1.40 4.76 -2.00
N SER A 15 -2.28 4.04 -1.32
CA SER A 15 -2.23 3.87 0.13
C SER A 15 -1.62 2.52 0.49
N ILE A 16 -0.61 2.53 1.36
CA ILE A 16 -0.07 1.34 2.02
C ILE A 16 -0.48 1.40 3.48
N THR A 17 -1.37 0.51 3.90
CA THR A 17 -1.89 0.49 5.27
C THR A 17 -1.40 -0.76 5.99
N HIS A 18 -0.77 -0.63 7.15
CA HIS A 18 -0.25 -1.77 7.93
C HIS A 18 -0.83 -1.86 9.33
N SER A 19 -0.88 -3.06 9.90
CA SER A 19 -1.21 -3.33 11.30
C SER A 19 0.06 -3.78 12.01
N ALA A 20 0.72 -2.90 12.76
CA ALA A 20 2.01 -3.18 13.43
C ALA A 20 3.13 -3.80 12.53
N GLY A 21 3.13 -3.49 11.21
CA GLY A 21 4.06 -4.03 10.22
C GLY A 21 4.92 -2.96 9.54
N VAL A 22 5.71 -2.21 10.32
CA VAL A 22 6.52 -1.07 9.83
C VAL A 22 7.66 -1.48 8.89
N PRO A 23 8.47 -2.53 9.18
CA PRO A 23 9.52 -2.97 8.25
C PRO A 23 8.97 -3.40 6.89
N GLU A 24 7.86 -4.12 6.90
CA GLU A 24 7.22 -4.67 5.73
C GLU A 24 6.51 -3.58 4.90
N SER A 25 5.91 -2.57 5.55
CA SER A 25 5.30 -1.43 4.85
C SER A 25 6.35 -0.63 4.09
N LYS A 26 7.55 -0.43 4.67
CA LYS A 26 8.68 0.21 3.99
C LYS A 26 9.18 -0.62 2.79
N PHE A 27 9.29 -1.93 2.95
CA PHE A 27 9.67 -2.81 1.84
C PHE A 27 8.66 -2.75 0.68
N LEU A 28 7.37 -2.66 0.99
CA LEU A 28 6.31 -2.52 -0.01
C LEU A 28 6.37 -1.15 -0.69
N TYR A 29 6.59 -0.08 0.07
CA TYR A 29 6.79 1.26 -0.46
C TYR A 29 7.90 1.28 -1.53
N ASP A 30 9.09 0.76 -1.19
CA ASP A 30 10.25 0.75 -2.10
C ASP A 30 9.98 -0.04 -3.39
N LYS A 31 9.12 -1.08 -3.30
CA LYS A 31 8.72 -1.85 -4.49
C LYS A 31 7.69 -1.11 -5.32
N VAL A 32 6.67 -0.53 -4.71
CA VAL A 32 5.63 0.21 -5.41
C VAL A 32 6.23 1.44 -6.10
N ALA A 33 7.13 2.17 -5.44
CA ALA A 33 7.84 3.31 -6.02
C ALA A 33 8.70 2.95 -7.23
N LYS A 34 9.14 1.68 -7.37
CA LYS A 34 9.83 1.21 -8.58
C LYS A 34 8.88 0.84 -9.71
N ILE A 35 7.66 0.43 -9.37
CA ILE A 35 6.65 0.00 -10.33
C ILE A 35 5.89 1.21 -10.89
N VAL A 36 5.59 2.20 -10.05
CA VAL A 36 4.93 3.46 -10.41
C VAL A 36 5.76 4.62 -9.86
N PRO A 37 6.82 5.06 -10.57
CA PRO A 37 7.79 6.05 -10.07
C PRO A 37 7.19 7.41 -9.71
N GLU A 38 6.14 7.83 -10.40
CA GLU A 38 5.44 9.09 -10.19
C GLU A 38 4.33 9.02 -9.14
N ALA A 39 4.12 7.85 -8.50
CA ALA A 39 3.05 7.68 -7.53
C ALA A 39 3.30 8.45 -6.24
N ASN A 40 2.26 9.17 -5.80
CA ASN A 40 2.17 9.67 -4.45
C ASN A 40 1.73 8.54 -3.49
N ILE A 41 2.70 7.92 -2.83
CA ILE A 41 2.46 6.80 -1.92
C ILE A 41 2.34 7.31 -0.48
N VAL A 42 1.20 7.02 0.16
CA VAL A 42 0.92 7.36 1.56
C VAL A 42 0.94 6.09 2.40
N THR A 43 1.75 6.07 3.45
CA THR A 43 1.77 4.96 4.41
C THR A 43 0.94 5.31 5.64
N THR A 44 0.07 4.41 6.07
CA THR A 44 -0.82 4.59 7.22
C THR A 44 -0.80 3.38 8.14
N GLU A 45 -1.01 3.60 9.44
CA GLU A 45 -1.24 2.51 10.39
C GLU A 45 -2.74 2.27 10.56
N ALA A 46 -3.14 1.00 10.53
CA ALA A 46 -4.50 0.57 10.76
C ALA A 46 -4.91 0.83 12.22
N GLY A 47 -6.06 1.46 12.42
CA GLY A 47 -6.61 1.66 13.76
C GLY A 47 -7.16 0.38 14.39
N ALA A 48 -7.50 0.47 15.69
CA ALA A 48 -7.85 -0.67 16.55
C ALA A 48 -8.90 -1.64 15.95
N VAL A 49 -9.96 -1.13 15.34
CA VAL A 49 -11.04 -1.98 14.78
C VAL A 49 -10.52 -2.87 13.65
N ILE A 50 -9.71 -2.31 12.75
CA ILE A 50 -9.14 -3.02 11.60
C ILE A 50 -8.03 -3.95 12.09
N SER A 51 -7.14 -3.46 12.95
CA SER A 51 -6.00 -4.25 13.44
C SER A 51 -6.44 -5.45 14.30
N CYS A 52 -7.50 -5.33 15.10
CA CYS A 52 -8.04 -6.44 15.89
C CYS A 52 -8.61 -7.57 15.03
N HIS A 53 -9.09 -7.27 13.83
CA HIS A 53 -9.60 -8.28 12.90
C HIS A 53 -8.48 -8.87 12.05
N CYS A 54 -7.60 -8.02 11.51
CA CYS A 54 -6.56 -8.42 10.57
C CYS A 54 -5.29 -8.97 11.23
N GLY A 55 -5.07 -8.69 12.51
CA GLY A 55 -3.88 -9.10 13.26
C GLY A 55 -2.61 -8.29 12.94
N PRO A 56 -1.54 -8.43 13.75
CA PRO A 56 -0.25 -7.78 13.52
C PRO A 56 0.48 -8.37 12.31
N GLY A 57 1.23 -7.54 11.60
CA GLY A 57 1.96 -7.89 10.38
C GLY A 57 1.14 -7.80 9.09
N THR A 58 -0.17 -7.57 9.17
CA THR A 58 -1.03 -7.46 7.98
C THR A 58 -0.84 -6.12 7.28
N ILE A 59 -0.77 -6.14 5.93
CA ILE A 59 -0.57 -4.95 5.09
C ILE A 59 -1.47 -5.01 3.87
N GLY A 60 -2.12 -3.89 3.56
CA GLY A 60 -2.93 -3.70 2.36
C GLY A 60 -2.36 -2.60 1.47
N ILE A 61 -2.53 -2.75 0.16
CA ILE A 61 -2.26 -1.72 -0.84
C ILE A 61 -3.58 -1.36 -1.51
N LEU A 62 -3.94 -0.08 -1.52
CA LEU A 62 -5.11 0.45 -2.21
C LEU A 62 -4.67 1.47 -3.26
N TYR A 63 -5.28 1.40 -4.43
CA TYR A 63 -5.08 2.34 -5.53
C TYR A 63 -6.35 2.42 -6.38
N ILE A 64 -6.45 3.47 -7.19
CA ILE A 64 -7.51 3.62 -8.19
C ILE A 64 -6.97 3.15 -9.55
N GLU A 65 -7.77 2.40 -10.30
CA GLU A 65 -7.48 2.12 -11.71
C GLU A 65 -8.04 3.27 -12.57
N LYS A 66 -7.20 3.78 -13.48
CA LYS A 66 -7.61 4.63 -14.59
C LYS A 66 -8.50 3.82 -15.53
N GLU A 67 -9.52 4.47 -16.08
CA GLU A 67 -10.41 3.88 -17.10
C GLU A 67 -9.62 3.40 -18.34
#